data_AF-A0A4R3TBD0-F1
#
_entry.id   AF-A0A4R3TBD0-F1
#
_cell.length_a   1.000
_cell.length_b   1.000
_cell.length_c   1.000
_cell.angle_alpha   90.00
_cell.angle_beta   90.00
_cell.angle_gamma   90.00
#
_symmetry.space_group_name_H-M   'P 1'
#
loop_
_entity.id
_entity.type
_entity.pdbx_description
1 polymer ?
#
loop_
_entity_poly.entity_id
_entity_poly.type
_entity_poly.pdbx_seq_one_letter_code
_entity_poly.pdbx_strand_id
1 'polypeptide(L)'
;MGPSWYWPHMQPAIAELVEELGLAAFCQNSDGDVIFERMSREAAQRYRGVVQDQQSMRLVGGTSSLVRALARDLPAERIRLKARVTAMALLPKGVELTIGDAESLTVGHVIAALPPRLLEATTRFIHEGGSRERERKREGGGKAK
;
A
#
# COMPACT_ATOMS: atom_id res chain seq x y z
N MET A 1 -10.41 -8.76 9.79
CA MET A 1 -9.68 -7.53 10.14
C MET A 1 -8.21 -7.75 9.83
N GLY A 2 -7.68 -7.08 8.81
CA GLY A 2 -6.29 -7.24 8.40
C GLY A 2 -5.30 -6.72 9.46
N PRO A 3 -3.98 -6.84 9.20
CA PRO A 3 -2.96 -6.30 10.10
C PRO A 3 -3.21 -4.80 10.33
N SER A 4 -3.70 -4.46 11.52
CA SER A 4 -3.96 -3.07 11.94
C SER A 4 -2.92 -2.64 12.98
N TRP A 5 -1.68 -3.12 12.78
CA TRP A 5 -0.56 -2.95 13.69
C TRP A 5 0.40 -1.89 13.20
N TYR A 6 0.98 -1.15 14.13
CA TYR A 6 2.12 -0.27 13.90
C TYR A 6 3.06 -0.32 15.11
N TRP A 7 4.31 0.07 14.91
CA TRP A 7 5.35 0.10 15.96
C TRP A 7 5.79 1.56 16.18
N PRO A 8 5.27 2.26 17.19
CA PRO A 8 5.49 3.70 17.34
C PRO A 8 6.96 4.12 17.31
N HIS A 9 7.84 3.37 17.98
CA HIS A 9 9.26 3.70 18.03
C HIS A 9 10.00 3.43 16.72
N MET A 10 9.58 2.45 15.92
CA MET A 10 10.17 2.17 14.60
C MET A 10 9.54 3.00 13.48
N GLN A 11 8.32 3.48 13.69
CA GLN A 11 7.49 4.16 12.71
C GLN A 11 6.97 5.49 13.28
N PRO A 12 7.86 6.44 13.66
CA PRO A 12 7.48 7.67 14.33
C PRO A 12 6.48 8.49 13.51
N ALA A 13 6.63 8.57 12.19
CA ALA A 13 5.70 9.27 11.32
C ALA A 13 4.26 8.69 11.37
N ILE A 14 4.11 7.38 11.58
CA ILE A 14 2.78 6.77 11.76
C ILE A 14 2.23 7.08 13.15
N ALA A 15 3.09 7.09 14.18
CA ALA A 15 2.68 7.47 15.53
C ALA A 15 2.19 8.92 15.61
N GLU A 16 2.96 9.85 15.04
CA GLU A 16 2.60 11.28 14.92
C GLU A 16 1.26 11.45 14.19
N LEU A 17 1.08 10.77 13.05
CA LEU A 17 -0.18 10.83 12.30
C LEU A 17 -1.37 10.29 13.10
N VAL A 18 -1.17 9.21 13.86
CA VAL A 18 -2.23 8.63 14.71
C VAL A 18 -2.63 9.60 15.82
N GLU A 19 -1.67 10.29 16.41
CA GLU A 19 -1.90 11.33 17.42
C GLU A 19 -2.59 12.56 16.82
N GLU A 20 -2.11 13.06 15.69
CA GLU A 20 -2.67 14.21 14.96
C GLU A 20 -4.15 13.98 14.60
N LEU A 21 -4.48 12.77 14.13
CA LEU A 21 -5.84 12.39 13.78
C LEU A 21 -6.72 11.99 14.98
N GLY A 22 -6.17 12.04 16.20
CA GLY A 22 -6.90 11.72 17.44
C GLY A 22 -7.39 10.27 17.50
N LEU A 23 -6.67 9.33 16.88
CA LEU A 23 -7.10 7.93 16.78
C LEU A 23 -6.70 7.14 18.03
N ALA A 24 -7.67 6.45 18.62
CA ALA A 24 -7.39 5.56 19.74
C ALA A 24 -6.62 4.30 19.30
N ALA A 25 -5.62 3.92 20.09
CA ALA A 25 -4.86 2.70 19.91
C ALA A 25 -4.60 2.00 21.25
N PHE A 26 -4.34 0.69 21.21
CA PHE A 26 -4.02 -0.10 22.38
C PHE A 26 -2.89 -1.08 22.09
N CYS A 27 -2.14 -1.45 23.12
CA CYS A 27 -1.05 -2.41 23.00
C CYS A 27 -1.58 -3.77 22.55
N GLN A 28 -0.92 -4.38 21.56
CA GLN A 28 -1.17 -5.77 21.22
C GLN A 28 -0.78 -6.64 22.41
N ASN A 29 -1.69 -7.53 22.86
CA ASN A 29 -1.33 -8.52 23.86
C ASN A 29 -0.28 -9.46 23.28
N SER A 30 0.86 -9.54 23.96
CA SER A 30 2.02 -10.36 23.63
C SER A 30 2.47 -11.22 24.80
N ASP A 31 1.65 -11.31 25.85
CA ASP A 31 1.95 -12.12 27.02
C ASP A 31 1.82 -13.61 26.71
N GLY A 32 2.70 -14.40 27.32
CA GLY A 32 2.71 -15.85 27.21
C GLY A 32 3.94 -16.40 26.49
N ASP A 33 3.98 -17.73 26.40
CA ASP A 33 5.10 -18.43 25.80
C ASP A 33 4.90 -18.57 24.29
N VAL A 34 5.99 -18.41 23.55
CA VAL A 34 6.05 -18.75 22.12
C VAL A 34 6.21 -20.27 22.02
N ILE A 35 5.28 -20.92 21.33
CA ILE A 35 5.37 -22.36 21.04
C ILE A 35 5.83 -22.50 19.59
N PHE A 36 6.95 -23.20 19.39
CA PHE A 36 7.55 -23.46 18.10
C PHE A 36 7.61 -24.96 17.84
N GLU A 37 7.02 -25.41 16.74
CA GLU A 37 7.10 -26.80 16.28
C GLU A 37 7.97 -26.86 15.02
N ARG A 38 9.09 -27.57 15.11
CA ARG A 38 10.08 -27.63 14.02
C ARG A 38 9.80 -28.77 13.05
N MET A 39 9.45 -29.94 13.56
CA MET A 39 9.14 -31.14 12.79
C MET A 39 8.00 -31.90 13.47
N SER A 40 7.13 -32.53 12.69
CA SER A 40 5.93 -33.24 13.18
C SER A 40 6.20 -34.43 14.12
N ARG A 41 7.46 -34.87 14.22
CA ARG A 41 7.90 -35.95 15.13
C ARG A 41 8.63 -35.43 16.37
N GLU A 42 8.84 -34.12 16.49
CA GLU A 42 9.46 -33.49 17.65
C GLU A 42 8.38 -32.84 18.53
N ALA A 43 8.58 -32.88 19.85
CA ALA A 43 7.70 -32.16 20.77
C ALA A 43 7.80 -30.65 20.53
N ALA A 44 6.67 -29.96 20.62
CA ALA A 44 6.63 -28.50 20.50
C ALA A 44 7.51 -27.86 21.59
N GLN A 45 8.40 -26.97 21.16
CA GLN A 45 9.33 -26.29 22.04
C GLN A 45 8.70 -25.00 22.55
N ARG A 46 8.77 -24.79 23.86
CA ARG A 46 8.20 -23.62 24.52
C ARG A 46 9.30 -22.66 24.93
N TYR A 47 9.22 -21.45 24.41
CA TYR A 47 10.15 -20.36 24.70
C TYR A 47 9.39 -19.30 25.47
N ARG A 48 9.96 -18.83 26.59
CA ARG A 48 9.41 -17.63 27.23
C ARG A 48 9.48 -16.48 26.24
N GLY A 49 8.37 -15.75 26.09
CA GLY A 49 8.36 -14.55 25.29
C GLY A 49 9.46 -13.60 25.78
N VAL A 50 10.38 -13.23 24.90
CA VAL A 50 11.29 -12.11 25.18
C VAL A 50 10.40 -10.88 25.22
N VAL A 51 10.51 -10.07 26.28
CA VAL A 51 9.83 -8.76 26.34
C VAL A 51 10.22 -8.02 25.07
N GLN A 52 9.26 -7.81 24.17
CA GLN A 52 9.54 -7.11 22.93
C GLN A 52 9.81 -5.65 23.28
N ASP A 53 11.07 -5.23 23.10
CA ASP A 53 11.50 -3.83 23.23
C ASP A 53 10.77 -2.89 22.24
N GLN A 54 10.02 -3.48 21.31
CA GLN A 54 9.23 -2.82 20.28
C GLN A 54 7.78 -3.27 20.36
N GLN A 55 7.02 -2.72 21.30
CA GLN A 55 5.61 -3.05 21.49
C GLN A 55 4.78 -2.60 20.28
N SER A 56 4.09 -3.54 19.64
CA SER A 56 3.14 -3.21 18.58
C SER A 56 1.84 -2.66 19.15
N MET A 57 1.30 -1.65 18.48
CA MET A 57 0.04 -1.00 18.81
C MET A 57 -1.01 -1.38 17.78
N ARG A 58 -2.28 -1.55 18.20
CA ARG A 58 -3.43 -1.69 17.30
C ARG A 58 -4.29 -0.45 17.31
N LEU A 59 -4.77 -0.04 16.14
CA LEU A 59 -5.84 0.95 16.02
C LEU A 59 -7.18 0.39 16.47
N VAL A 60 -7.90 1.14 17.31
CA VAL A 60 -9.32 0.87 17.60
C VAL A 60 -10.13 1.04 16.32
N GLY A 61 -10.95 0.05 15.97
CA GLY A 61 -11.66 0.01 14.68
C GLY A 61 -10.77 -0.40 13.50
N GLY A 62 -9.48 -0.68 13.72
CA GLY A 62 -8.51 -1.13 12.72
C GLY A 62 -8.11 -0.07 11.69
N THR A 63 -7.36 -0.46 10.65
CA THR A 63 -6.81 0.47 9.63
C THR A 63 -7.87 1.30 8.90
N SER A 64 -9.13 0.86 8.87
CA SER A 64 -10.22 1.63 8.29
C SER A 64 -10.52 2.92 9.06
N SER A 65 -10.21 2.97 10.37
CA SER A 65 -10.32 4.20 11.17
C SER A 65 -9.38 5.29 10.64
N LEU A 66 -8.11 4.93 10.37
CA LEU A 66 -7.11 5.79 9.76
C LEU A 66 -7.54 6.30 8.39
N VAL A 67 -7.99 5.40 7.51
CA VAL A 67 -8.47 5.76 6.17
C VAL A 67 -9.65 6.74 6.24
N ARG A 68 -10.58 6.52 7.17
CA ARG A 68 -11.75 7.41 7.35
C ARG A 68 -11.37 8.76 7.90
N ALA A 69 -10.43 8.83 8.84
CA ALA A 69 -9.95 10.09 9.39
C ALA A 69 -9.28 10.93 8.29
N LEU A 70 -8.32 10.35 7.55
CA LEU A 70 -7.67 11.02 6.41
C LEU A 70 -8.67 11.49 5.35
N ALA A 71 -9.69 10.67 5.05
CA ALA A 71 -10.69 11.03 4.04
C ALA A 71 -11.62 12.17 4.48
N ARG A 72 -11.82 12.40 5.79
CA ARG A 72 -12.68 13.48 6.30
C ARG A 72 -12.07 14.87 6.10
N ASP A 73 -10.76 14.96 6.11
CA ASP A 73 -10.05 16.24 5.99
C ASP A 73 -9.85 16.67 4.52
N LEU A 74 -10.27 15.82 3.58
CA LEU A 74 -10.25 16.10 2.15
C LEU A 74 -11.64 16.55 1.68
N PRO A 75 -11.74 17.58 0.80
CA PRO A 75 -13.00 17.93 0.17
C PRO A 75 -13.58 16.73 -0.60
N ALA A 76 -14.84 16.39 -0.34
CA ALA A 76 -15.47 15.18 -0.87
C ALA A 76 -15.46 15.14 -2.40
N GLU A 77 -15.56 16.29 -3.06
CA GLU A 77 -15.55 16.45 -4.51
C GLU A 77 -14.19 16.10 -5.12
N ARG A 78 -13.10 16.13 -4.33
CA ARG A 78 -11.76 15.73 -4.78
C ARG A 78 -11.53 14.22 -4.71
N ILE A 79 -12.38 13.47 -4.01
CA ILE A 79 -12.30 12.00 -3.92
C ILE A 79 -13.18 11.39 -5.00
N ARG A 80 -12.57 11.08 -6.15
CA ARG A 80 -13.28 10.51 -7.29
C ARG A 80 -13.17 8.99 -7.30
N LEU A 81 -14.22 8.32 -6.83
CA LEU A 81 -14.34 6.86 -6.92
C LEU A 81 -14.76 6.43 -8.32
N LYS A 82 -14.44 5.17 -8.68
CA LYS A 82 -14.72 4.61 -10.03
C LYS A 82 -14.08 5.42 -11.19
N ALA A 83 -13.12 6.29 -10.88
CA ALA A 83 -12.38 7.10 -11.84
C ALA A 83 -11.01 6.46 -12.10
N ARG A 84 -10.95 5.48 -13.01
CA ARG A 84 -9.70 4.79 -13.34
C ARG A 84 -8.87 5.59 -14.32
N VAL A 85 -7.66 5.97 -13.94
CA VAL A 85 -6.68 6.56 -14.87
C VAL A 85 -6.13 5.46 -15.79
N THR A 86 -6.33 5.62 -17.10
CA THR A 86 -5.93 4.66 -18.15
C THR A 86 -4.69 5.12 -18.92
N ALA A 87 -4.41 6.43 -18.95
CA ALA A 87 -3.23 7.00 -19.58
C ALA A 87 -2.72 8.23 -18.81
N MET A 88 -1.41 8.47 -18.92
CA MET A 88 -0.73 9.66 -18.44
C MET A 88 0.23 10.16 -19.52
N ALA A 89 0.04 11.37 -20.01
CA ALA A 89 0.88 12.02 -21.01
C ALA A 89 1.66 13.18 -20.38
N LEU A 90 2.99 13.11 -20.46
CA LEU A 90 3.83 14.24 -20.06
C LEU A 90 3.75 15.33 -21.13
N LEU A 91 3.28 16.51 -20.73
CA LEU A 91 3.19 17.71 -21.56
C LEU A 91 4.27 18.72 -21.11
N PRO A 92 4.60 19.73 -21.94
CA PRO A 92 5.56 20.76 -21.56
C PRO A 92 5.21 21.53 -20.27
N LYS A 93 3.93 21.55 -19.87
CA LYS A 93 3.43 22.30 -18.70
C LYS A 93 2.70 21.44 -17.67
N GLY A 94 2.92 20.11 -17.67
CA GLY A 94 2.32 19.23 -16.67
C GLY A 94 2.04 17.83 -17.20
N VAL A 95 1.06 17.16 -16.62
CA VAL A 95 0.65 15.81 -17.01
C VAL A 95 -0.83 15.83 -17.35
N GLU A 96 -1.18 15.32 -18.53
CA GLU A 96 -2.56 15.02 -18.88
C GLU A 96 -2.90 13.58 -18.46
N LEU A 97 -3.97 13.44 -17.69
CA LEU A 97 -4.52 12.16 -17.26
C LEU A 97 -5.73 11.83 -18.12
N THR A 98 -5.79 10.61 -18.67
CA THR A 98 -7.01 10.05 -19.24
C THR A 98 -7.71 9.19 -18.19
N ILE A 99 -8.98 9.47 -17.93
CA ILE A 99 -9.82 8.81 -16.93
C ILE A 99 -10.97 8.10 -17.65
N GLY A 100 -11.07 6.78 -17.46
CA GLY A 100 -12.00 5.95 -18.23
C GLY A 100 -11.70 6.04 -19.73
N ASP A 101 -12.75 6.21 -20.52
CA ASP A 101 -12.68 6.20 -22.00
C ASP A 101 -12.77 7.61 -22.64
N ALA A 102 -13.10 8.65 -21.87
CA ALA A 102 -13.49 9.94 -22.46
C ALA A 102 -13.10 11.19 -21.68
N GLU A 103 -12.68 11.07 -20.41
CA GLU A 103 -12.36 12.25 -19.61
C GLU A 103 -10.85 12.52 -19.60
N SER A 104 -10.48 13.78 -19.79
CA SER A 104 -9.09 14.25 -19.64
C SER A 104 -8.98 15.29 -18.53
N LEU A 105 -7.89 15.22 -17.77
CA LEU A 105 -7.57 16.17 -16.71
C LEU A 105 -6.09 16.54 -16.73
N THR A 106 -5.77 17.83 -16.88
CA THR A 106 -4.39 18.32 -16.79
C THR A 106 -4.04 18.75 -15.38
N VAL A 107 -2.92 18.26 -14.86
CA VAL A 107 -2.40 18.59 -13.53
C VAL A 107 -0.92 18.93 -13.59
N GLY A 108 -0.43 19.70 -12.61
CA GLY A 108 1.00 20.01 -12.52
C GLY A 108 1.85 18.81 -12.07
N HIS A 109 1.31 17.97 -11.18
CA HIS A 109 2.02 16.84 -10.59
C HIS A 109 1.09 15.65 -10.40
N VAL A 110 1.66 14.44 -10.44
CA VAL A 110 0.96 13.18 -10.18
C VAL A 110 1.75 12.37 -9.15
N ILE A 111 1.07 11.92 -8.11
CA ILE A 111 1.61 10.95 -7.14
C ILE A 111 0.86 9.64 -7.35
N ALA A 112 1.55 8.62 -7.87
CA ALA A 112 0.98 7.29 -8.07
C ALA A 112 1.18 6.43 -6.81
N ALA A 113 0.09 6.17 -6.09
CA ALA A 113 0.08 5.31 -4.89
C ALA A 113 -0.31 3.85 -5.19
N LEU A 114 -0.31 3.45 -6.46
CA LEU A 114 -0.54 2.06 -6.87
C LEU A 114 0.75 1.23 -6.75
N PRO A 115 0.65 -0.07 -6.43
CA PRO A 115 1.78 -0.98 -6.58
C PRO A 115 2.39 -0.87 -7.99
N PRO A 116 3.73 -0.77 -8.14
CA PRO A 116 4.36 -0.51 -9.43
C PRO A 116 3.94 -1.48 -10.56
N ARG A 117 3.78 -2.76 -10.23
CA ARG A 117 3.30 -3.80 -11.17
C ARG A 117 1.87 -3.53 -11.69
N LEU A 118 0.99 -3.01 -10.83
CA LEU A 118 -0.37 -2.65 -11.24
C LEU A 118 -0.34 -1.38 -12.09
N LEU A 119 0.44 -0.38 -11.68
CA LEU A 119 0.58 0.86 -12.43
C LEU A 119 1.05 0.59 -13.87
N GLU A 120 2.09 -0.22 -14.05
CA GLU A 120 2.60 -0.63 -15.36
C GLU A 120 1.55 -1.39 -16.20
N ALA A 121 0.82 -2.32 -15.58
CA ALA A 121 -0.15 -3.16 -16.29
C ALA A 121 -1.46 -2.43 -16.64
N THR A 122 -1.77 -1.31 -16.00
CA THR A 122 -3.10 -0.69 -16.07
C THR A 122 -3.13 0.74 -16.57
N THR A 123 -1.98 1.40 -16.70
CA THR A 123 -1.88 2.79 -17.13
C THR A 123 -0.79 2.97 -18.19
N ARG A 124 -1.14 3.56 -19.32
CA ARG A 124 -0.19 3.88 -20.39
C ARG A 124 0.57 5.16 -20.08
N PHE A 125 1.89 5.13 -20.21
CA PHE A 125 2.75 6.31 -20.08
C PHE A 125 3.16 6.83 -21.46
N ILE A 126 2.85 8.09 -21.74
CA ILE A 126 3.14 8.76 -23.00
C ILE A 126 4.13 9.90 -22.74
N HIS A 127 5.20 9.96 -23.53
CA HIS A 127 6.17 11.05 -23.54
C HIS A 127 6.39 11.51 -24.98
N GLU A 128 6.80 12.77 -25.16
CA GLU A 128 7.28 13.24 -26.46
C GLU A 128 8.47 12.36 -26.89
N GLY A 129 8.31 11.60 -27.99
CA GLY A 129 9.28 10.61 -28.47
C GLY A 129 8.74 9.19 -28.70
N GLY A 130 7.49 8.90 -28.29
CA GLY A 130 6.80 7.62 -28.58
C GLY A 130 6.63 6.71 -27.36
N SER A 131 5.52 5.96 -27.31
CA SER A 131 5.20 5.06 -26.20
C SER A 131 6.26 3.96 -26.01
N ARG A 132 6.89 3.89 -24.83
CA ARG A 132 7.73 2.74 -24.45
C ARG A 132 6.83 1.60 -23.98
N GLU A 133 6.41 0.75 -24.91
CA GLU A 133 5.92 -0.59 -24.60
C GLU A 133 7.14 -1.52 -24.53
N ARG A 134 7.54 -1.94 -23.33
CA ARG A 134 8.63 -2.92 -23.18
C ARG A 134 8.05 -4.31 -23.48
N GLU A 135 8.34 -4.79 -24.68
CA GLU A 135 7.96 -6.10 -25.18
C GLU A 135 8.43 -7.22 -24.22
N ARG A 136 7.49 -8.03 -23.74
CA ARG A 136 7.74 -9.15 -22.85
C ARG A 136 8.29 -10.31 -23.67
N LYS A 137 9.61 -10.51 -23.71
CA LYS A 137 10.21 -11.74 -24.26
C LYS A 137 9.61 -12.94 -23.53
N ARG A 138 8.74 -13.69 -24.22
CA ARG A 138 8.42 -15.08 -23.88
C ARG A 138 9.61 -15.91 -24.36
N GLU A 139 10.52 -16.25 -23.46
CA GLU A 139 11.49 -17.30 -23.74
C GLU A 139 10.74 -18.63 -23.85
N GLY A 140 10.66 -19.12 -25.09
CA GLY A 140 10.23 -20.47 -25.40
C GLY A 140 11.29 -21.48 -24.95
N GLY A 141 10.97 -22.25 -23.93
CA GLY A 141 11.66 -23.50 -23.63
C GLY A 141 11.04 -24.64 -24.40
N GLY A 142 11.33 -24.75 -25.70
CA GLY A 142 11.13 -25.99 -26.43
C GLY A 142 12.15 -27.02 -25.94
N LYS A 143 11.68 -28.17 -25.46
CA LYS A 143 12.46 -29.41 -25.52
C LYS A 143 11.56 -30.50 -26.07
N ALA A 144 11.86 -30.85 -27.31
CA ALA A 144 11.49 -32.12 -27.91
C ALA A 144 12.27 -33.25 -27.23
N LYS A 145 11.55 -34.25 -26.72
CA LYS A 145 11.72 -35.66 -27.08
C LYS A 145 10.53 -36.46 -26.57
#